data_AF-A0A6P6MJE0-F1
#
_entry.id   AF-A0A6P6MJE0-F1
#
_cell.length_a   1.000
_cell.length_b   1.000
_cell.length_c   1.000
_cell.angle_alpha   90.00
_cell.angle_beta   90.00
_cell.angle_gamma   90.00
#
_symmetry.space_group_name_H-M   'P 1'
#
loop_
_entity.id
_entity.type
_entity.pdbx_description
1 polymer ?
#
loop_
_entity_poly.entity_id
_entity_poly.type
_entity_poly.pdbx_seq_one_letter_code
_entity_poly.pdbx_strand_id
1 'polypeptide(L)'
;MRQTTDYKCLCSRSGPRSASSPLLHMVRRDEDICSPILRKLFNESHLIFVGLQKLKEDVPSKNKKSQFVSVSKNYRSVIRACMEELQQNAVSTREGSLASQYGDQVSILLAIELIWNLCEVLFIDAAPAGSLLLLLLDWVRLHKSDVDTRAREVLQSESPALHHSYWDVVISLVLQGRTDEARQVLSKQASLRAESSSVFKRMDGLLQTMPIFNPAGTQTLTEFDVKWRHWHEECDRCLQDNTFASSRQLETICKILVGDEDTLLEQKELLSTWYHFLVTRLLFTHPTIKPPDLHYYAQSSMNMFLGPRASPEPLDIILLSAFEFDLHQVIKDCSIALNNWWFVAHLTDLLDHCKLLQSHNLHFGSNLREFLVLEYASGLFTHHSLWQLAVDYFDHCPEFGRVYLELQIERVPLDTERKAIKVLRICEDRQMSEQVRSICKIMAKRALRNNRLGSALSWSIRAKDAAFATLISERFLQDYSNKGSFTDLDLLDNLGPAMLLSDRLTFLGKYREFHRLYGEKRFSEAARLLLSLMTAKIAPRSLWMTLLTDALPLLEQKEVIFSVDQTYELMSCLEELNLDSKDSNQTDQDEDIESTKTELLRLALARNLAMAIVKEGTIET
;
A
#
# COMPACT_ATOMS: atom_id res chain seq x y z
N MET A 1 -20.31 -15.76 7.69
CA MET A 1 -19.90 -15.25 6.36
C MET A 1 -18.78 -16.12 5.83
N ARG A 2 -19.08 -17.06 4.92
CA ARG A 2 -18.05 -17.75 4.14
C ARG A 2 -17.98 -17.05 2.78
N GLN A 3 -16.91 -16.29 2.54
CA GLN A 3 -16.58 -15.77 1.22
C GLN A 3 -16.38 -16.97 0.27
N THR A 4 -17.16 -17.05 -0.79
CA THR A 4 -16.84 -17.86 -1.97
C THR A 4 -15.78 -17.11 -2.76
N THR A 5 -14.51 -17.38 -2.45
CA THR A 5 -13.36 -16.96 -3.25
C THR A 5 -13.21 -17.90 -4.44
N ASP A 6 -13.18 -17.35 -5.66
CA ASP A 6 -12.77 -18.08 -6.86
C ASP A 6 -11.27 -18.41 -6.78
N TYR A 7 -10.93 -19.68 -6.88
CA TYR A 7 -9.56 -20.18 -6.83
C TYR A 7 -9.07 -20.50 -8.25
N LYS A 8 -8.08 -19.76 -8.76
CA LYS A 8 -7.31 -20.20 -9.94
C LYS A 8 -6.10 -21.03 -9.50
N CYS A 9 -6.06 -22.28 -9.95
CA CYS A 9 -5.00 -23.24 -9.65
C CYS A 9 -3.92 -23.17 -10.75
N LEU A 10 -2.75 -22.60 -10.45
CA LEU A 10 -1.60 -22.59 -11.35
C LEU A 10 -0.75 -23.86 -11.13
N CYS A 11 -0.84 -24.81 -12.06
CA CYS A 11 0.01 -26.01 -12.08
C CYS A 11 1.40 -25.68 -12.66
N SER A 12 2.44 -25.58 -11.85
CA SER A 12 3.82 -25.63 -12.34
C SER A 12 4.22 -27.09 -12.63
N ARG A 13 4.26 -27.48 -13.91
CA ARG A 13 4.83 -28.77 -14.33
C ARG A 13 6.35 -28.66 -14.42
N SER A 14 7.07 -29.17 -13.43
CA SER A 14 8.51 -29.45 -13.54
C SER A 14 8.78 -30.92 -13.22
N GLY A 15 9.19 -31.71 -14.22
CA GLY A 15 9.82 -33.03 -14.05
C GLY A 15 9.00 -34.24 -14.53
N PRO A 16 9.66 -35.30 -15.05
CA PRO A 16 8.99 -36.48 -15.58
C PRO A 16 8.39 -37.34 -14.46
N ARG A 17 7.20 -37.87 -14.73
CA ARG A 17 6.35 -38.62 -13.80
C ARG A 17 7.02 -39.91 -13.31
N SER A 18 7.50 -39.92 -12.06
CA SER A 18 7.54 -41.13 -11.24
C SER A 18 6.29 -41.20 -10.36
N ALA A 19 5.64 -42.36 -10.31
CA ALA A 19 4.44 -42.59 -9.53
C ALA A 19 4.65 -42.32 -8.02
N SER A 20 3.64 -41.74 -7.37
CA SER A 20 3.49 -41.50 -5.91
C SER A 20 4.19 -40.28 -5.27
N SER A 21 4.23 -39.12 -5.92
CA SER A 21 4.50 -37.85 -5.24
C SER A 21 3.18 -37.13 -4.91
N PRO A 22 2.90 -36.72 -3.66
CA PRO A 22 1.72 -35.91 -3.35
C PRO A 22 1.85 -34.56 -4.07
N LEU A 23 0.87 -34.22 -4.93
CA LEU A 23 0.83 -32.93 -5.59
C LEU A 23 0.58 -31.82 -4.57
N LEU A 24 1.54 -30.94 -4.40
CA LEU A 24 1.41 -29.72 -3.61
C LEU A 24 0.79 -28.64 -4.49
N HIS A 25 -0.45 -28.24 -4.18
CA HIS A 25 -1.13 -27.14 -4.84
C HIS A 25 -0.85 -25.85 -4.08
N MET A 26 -0.09 -24.94 -4.71
CA MET A 26 0.11 -23.59 -4.19
C MET A 26 -1.07 -22.72 -4.65
N VAL A 27 -1.94 -22.38 -3.71
CA VAL A 27 -3.04 -21.45 -3.93
C VAL A 27 -2.60 -20.07 -3.48
N ARG A 28 -2.72 -19.06 -4.34
CA ARG A 28 -2.48 -17.66 -4.00
C ARG A 28 -3.82 -16.93 -3.91
N ARG A 29 -3.98 -16.10 -2.88
CA ARG A 29 -5.04 -15.09 -2.83
C ARG A 29 -4.57 -13.85 -3.60
N ASP A 30 -5.51 -13.19 -4.27
CA ASP A 30 -5.39 -11.84 -4.82
C ASP A 30 -4.28 -11.64 -5.88
N GLU A 31 -4.44 -12.26 -7.06
CA GLU A 31 -3.60 -11.94 -8.23
C GLU A 31 -3.70 -10.45 -8.64
N ASP A 32 -4.82 -9.78 -8.34
CA ASP A 32 -5.07 -8.39 -8.72
C ASP A 32 -4.12 -7.39 -8.04
N ILE A 33 -3.72 -7.64 -6.79
CA ILE A 33 -2.79 -6.76 -6.04
C ILE A 33 -1.37 -6.83 -6.64
N CYS A 34 -1.06 -7.87 -7.41
CA CYS A 34 0.24 -8.09 -8.01
C CYS A 34 0.45 -7.34 -9.34
N SER A 35 -0.59 -6.67 -9.88
CA SER A 35 -0.44 -5.88 -11.12
C SER A 35 0.44 -4.64 -10.88
N PRO A 36 1.51 -4.44 -11.67
CA PRO A 36 2.39 -3.28 -11.52
C PRO A 36 1.67 -1.95 -11.78
N ILE A 37 0.56 -1.99 -12.54
CA ILE A 37 -0.25 -0.80 -12.86
C ILE A 37 -1.13 -0.44 -11.67
N LEU A 38 -1.82 -1.42 -11.06
CA LEU A 38 -2.60 -1.19 -9.83
C LEU A 38 -1.72 -0.77 -8.64
N ARG A 39 -0.42 -1.11 -8.66
CA ARG A 39 0.54 -0.57 -7.70
C ARG A 39 0.62 0.96 -7.73
N LYS A 40 0.53 1.59 -8.90
CA LYS A 40 0.52 3.07 -9.00
C LYS A 40 -0.72 3.64 -8.33
N LEU A 41 -1.89 3.06 -8.63
CA LEU A 41 -3.17 3.39 -7.99
C LEU A 41 -3.04 3.34 -6.46
N PHE A 42 -2.46 2.28 -5.88
CA PHE A 42 -2.28 2.18 -4.43
C PHE A 42 -1.33 3.23 -3.84
N ASN A 43 -0.25 3.60 -4.54
CA ASN A 43 0.66 4.64 -4.04
C ASN A 43 0.04 6.04 -4.11
N GLU A 44 -0.61 6.38 -5.22
CA GLU A 44 -1.23 7.70 -5.39
C GLU A 44 -2.45 7.86 -4.48
N SER A 45 -3.30 6.83 -4.36
CA SER A 45 -4.42 6.85 -3.42
C SER A 45 -3.97 6.96 -1.96
N HIS A 46 -2.87 6.30 -1.59
CA HIS A 46 -2.27 6.46 -0.27
C HIS A 46 -1.82 7.90 0.02
N LEU A 47 -1.24 8.61 -0.96
CA LEU A 47 -0.89 10.02 -0.79
C LEU A 47 -2.12 10.89 -0.55
N ILE A 48 -3.23 10.59 -1.25
CA ILE A 48 -4.52 11.28 -1.04
C ILE A 48 -5.05 10.96 0.36
N PHE A 49 -5.02 9.70 0.79
CA PHE A 49 -5.44 9.26 2.12
C PHE A 49 -4.66 10.00 3.21
N VAL A 50 -3.33 9.94 3.20
CA VAL A 50 -2.48 10.63 4.19
C VAL A 50 -2.67 12.16 4.13
N GLY A 51 -2.90 12.71 2.93
CA GLY A 51 -3.25 14.12 2.76
C GLY A 51 -4.56 14.50 3.44
N LEU A 52 -5.57 13.63 3.34
CA LEU A 52 -6.88 13.80 3.97
C LEU A 52 -6.77 13.80 5.50
N GLN A 53 -5.96 12.90 6.08
CA GLN A 53 -5.76 12.84 7.54
C GLN A 53 -5.12 14.12 8.12
N LYS A 54 -4.40 14.90 7.30
CA LYS A 54 -3.75 16.16 7.72
C LYS A 54 -4.69 17.36 7.65
N LEU A 55 -5.89 17.22 7.07
CA LEU A 55 -6.87 18.30 7.02
C LEU A 55 -7.42 18.55 8.42
N LYS A 56 -6.91 19.60 9.08
CA LYS A 56 -7.38 20.01 10.42
C LYS A 56 -8.86 20.39 10.40
N GLU A 57 -9.56 20.06 11.49
CA GLU A 57 -10.96 20.42 11.69
C GLU A 57 -11.23 21.94 11.73
N ASP A 58 -10.21 22.80 11.72
CA ASP A 58 -10.33 24.26 11.91
C ASP A 58 -10.72 25.07 10.66
N VAL A 59 -10.93 24.43 9.49
CA VAL A 59 -11.33 25.15 8.27
C VAL A 59 -12.82 25.57 8.32
N PRO A 60 -13.19 26.81 7.91
CA PRO A 60 -14.60 27.24 7.87
C PRO A 60 -15.49 26.34 7.00
N SER A 61 -16.71 26.04 7.48
CA SER A 61 -17.58 24.97 6.95
C SER A 61 -17.94 25.08 5.47
N LYS A 62 -18.03 26.31 4.92
CA LYS A 62 -18.34 26.52 3.50
C LYS A 62 -17.24 26.02 2.56
N ASN A 63 -15.97 26.07 2.99
CA ASN A 63 -14.84 25.61 2.16
C ASN A 63 -14.58 24.10 2.30
N LYS A 64 -15.04 23.48 3.40
CA LYS A 64 -14.85 22.05 3.66
C LYS A 64 -15.52 21.16 2.62
N LYS A 65 -16.76 21.47 2.23
CA LYS A 65 -17.49 20.70 1.21
C LYS A 65 -16.78 20.71 -0.14
N SER A 66 -16.35 21.89 -0.61
CA SER A 66 -15.58 22.03 -1.85
C SER A 66 -14.24 21.30 -1.78
N GLN A 67 -13.58 21.29 -0.63
CA GLN A 67 -12.35 20.52 -0.41
C GLN A 67 -12.59 19.02 -0.48
N PHE A 68 -13.63 18.47 0.16
CA PHE A 68 -13.95 17.04 0.08
C PHE A 68 -14.34 16.60 -1.33
N VAL A 69 -15.10 17.43 -2.07
CA VAL A 69 -15.36 17.20 -3.50
C VAL A 69 -14.05 17.20 -4.30
N SER A 70 -13.11 18.11 -4.00
CA SER A 70 -11.78 18.10 -4.63
C SER A 70 -10.99 16.82 -4.31
N VAL A 71 -11.04 16.32 -3.07
CA VAL A 71 -10.39 15.06 -2.68
C VAL A 71 -11.03 13.88 -3.41
N SER A 72 -12.36 13.82 -3.50
CA SER A 72 -13.09 12.82 -4.28
C SER A 72 -12.68 12.82 -5.76
N LYS A 73 -12.59 14.01 -6.37
CA LYS A 73 -12.12 14.17 -7.75
C LYS A 73 -10.68 13.71 -7.93
N ASN A 74 -9.80 13.91 -6.95
CA ASN A 74 -8.43 13.41 -7.00
C ASN A 74 -8.42 11.87 -7.05
N TYR A 75 -9.20 11.19 -6.20
CA TYR A 75 -9.31 9.72 -6.25
C TYR A 75 -9.77 9.24 -7.64
N ARG A 76 -10.80 9.87 -8.19
CA ARG A 76 -11.32 9.53 -9.52
C ARG A 76 -10.31 9.80 -10.64
N SER A 77 -9.52 10.87 -10.54
CA SER A 77 -8.44 11.16 -11.47
C SER A 77 -7.39 10.05 -11.47
N VAL A 78 -7.03 9.54 -10.30
CA VAL A 78 -6.07 8.41 -10.18
C VAL A 78 -6.67 7.13 -10.77
N ILE A 79 -7.96 6.85 -10.50
CA ILE A 79 -8.66 5.69 -11.10
C ILE A 79 -8.62 5.79 -12.63
N ARG A 80 -8.94 6.95 -13.21
CA ARG A 80 -8.91 7.14 -14.67
C ARG A 80 -7.53 7.02 -15.28
N ALA A 81 -6.51 7.63 -14.68
CA ALA A 81 -5.14 7.50 -15.16
C ALA A 81 -4.70 6.02 -15.19
N CYS A 82 -5.09 5.25 -14.16
CA CYS A 82 -4.84 3.81 -14.10
C CYS A 82 -5.62 3.04 -15.18
N MET A 83 -6.89 3.40 -15.43
CA MET A 83 -7.71 2.78 -16.49
C MET A 83 -7.15 3.04 -17.89
N GLU A 84 -6.74 4.27 -18.18
CA GLU A 84 -6.14 4.63 -19.47
C GLU A 84 -4.85 3.85 -19.73
N GLU A 85 -4.00 3.71 -18.71
CA GLU A 85 -2.78 2.89 -18.81
C GLU A 85 -3.10 1.39 -19.02
N LEU A 86 -4.12 0.85 -18.34
CA LEU A 86 -4.55 -0.53 -18.53
C LEU A 86 -5.11 -0.75 -19.95
N GLN A 87 -5.92 0.17 -20.46
CA GLN A 87 -6.47 0.11 -21.82
C GLN A 87 -5.37 0.16 -22.88
N GLN A 88 -4.39 1.07 -22.74
CA GLN A 88 -3.25 1.15 -23.66
C GLN A 88 -2.42 -0.14 -23.67
N ASN A 89 -2.19 -0.74 -22.50
CA ASN A 89 -1.49 -2.01 -22.39
C ASN A 89 -2.31 -3.18 -22.93
N ALA A 90 -3.63 -3.19 -22.76
CA ALA A 90 -4.52 -4.19 -23.33
C ALA A 90 -4.45 -4.20 -24.87
N VAL A 91 -4.40 -3.03 -25.50
CA VAL A 91 -4.28 -2.90 -26.97
C VAL A 91 -2.87 -3.24 -27.47
N SER A 92 -1.83 -2.90 -26.70
CA SER A 92 -0.43 -3.09 -27.12
C SER A 92 0.08 -4.52 -26.93
N THR A 93 -0.57 -5.31 -26.07
CA THR A 93 -0.13 -6.65 -25.70
C THR A 93 -0.49 -7.68 -26.78
N ARG A 94 0.49 -8.51 -27.17
CA ARG A 94 0.29 -9.58 -28.18
C ARG A 94 -0.31 -10.86 -27.60
N GLU A 95 -0.29 -11.02 -26.28
CA GLU A 95 -0.84 -12.18 -25.55
C GLU A 95 -2.32 -11.96 -25.21
N GLY A 96 -3.21 -12.74 -25.83
CA GLY A 96 -4.66 -12.60 -25.65
C GLY A 96 -5.14 -12.84 -24.21
N SER A 97 -4.47 -13.71 -23.43
CA SER A 97 -4.83 -13.95 -22.03
C SER A 97 -4.56 -12.74 -21.14
N LEU A 98 -3.45 -12.05 -21.36
CA LEU A 98 -3.07 -10.86 -20.57
C LEU A 98 -3.93 -9.66 -20.98
N ALA A 99 -4.24 -9.52 -22.26
CA ALA A 99 -5.19 -8.51 -22.75
C ALA A 99 -6.60 -8.69 -22.13
N SER A 100 -7.08 -9.93 -22.00
CA SER A 100 -8.35 -10.22 -21.30
C SER A 100 -8.30 -9.83 -19.83
N GLN A 101 -7.20 -10.14 -19.12
CA GLN A 101 -7.03 -9.75 -17.72
C GLN A 101 -7.06 -8.23 -17.53
N TYR A 102 -6.40 -7.48 -18.42
CA TYR A 102 -6.48 -6.02 -18.39
C TYR A 102 -7.90 -5.52 -18.68
N GLY A 103 -8.63 -6.16 -19.61
CA GLY A 103 -10.04 -5.86 -19.87
C GLY A 103 -10.94 -6.07 -18.64
N ASP A 104 -10.75 -7.17 -17.91
CA ASP A 104 -11.48 -7.46 -16.67
C ASP A 104 -11.16 -6.39 -15.59
N GLN A 105 -9.88 -6.04 -15.43
CA GLN A 105 -9.46 -4.98 -14.48
C GLN A 105 -10.03 -3.61 -14.84
N VAL A 106 -10.07 -3.24 -16.12
CA VAL A 106 -10.70 -2.00 -16.59
C VAL A 106 -12.19 -2.01 -16.26
N SER A 107 -12.88 -3.13 -16.48
CA SER A 107 -14.31 -3.27 -16.18
C SER A 107 -14.60 -3.07 -14.69
N ILE A 108 -13.76 -3.62 -13.81
CA ILE A 108 -13.86 -3.42 -12.35
C ILE A 108 -13.60 -1.95 -11.99
N LEU A 109 -12.57 -1.31 -12.54
CA LEU A 109 -12.27 0.10 -12.26
C LEU A 109 -13.36 1.05 -12.78
N LEU A 110 -14.00 0.73 -13.90
CA LEU A 110 -15.16 1.47 -14.41
C LEU A 110 -16.35 1.38 -13.44
N ALA A 111 -16.63 0.19 -12.90
CA ALA A 111 -17.67 0.02 -11.88
C ALA A 111 -17.33 0.80 -10.59
N ILE A 112 -16.07 0.75 -10.15
CA ILE A 112 -15.55 1.52 -9.01
C ILE A 112 -15.75 3.03 -9.24
N GLU A 113 -15.35 3.56 -10.40
CA GLU A 113 -15.49 4.98 -10.71
C GLU A 113 -16.97 5.40 -10.79
N LEU A 114 -17.82 4.55 -11.37
CA LEU A 114 -19.26 4.77 -11.50
C LEU A 114 -19.93 4.93 -10.15
N ILE A 115 -19.69 3.97 -9.25
CA ILE A 115 -20.25 4.00 -7.89
C ILE A 115 -19.65 5.17 -7.11
N TRP A 116 -18.33 5.39 -7.20
CA TRP A 116 -17.67 6.50 -6.50
C TRP A 116 -18.24 7.85 -6.90
N ASN A 117 -18.38 8.10 -8.21
CA ASN A 117 -18.93 9.35 -8.72
C ASN A 117 -20.41 9.52 -8.30
N LEU A 118 -21.21 8.45 -8.28
CA LEU A 118 -22.57 8.53 -7.77
C LEU A 118 -22.58 8.91 -6.29
N CYS A 119 -21.73 8.31 -5.47
CA CYS A 119 -21.60 8.66 -4.06
C CYS A 119 -21.11 10.11 -3.86
N GLU A 120 -20.20 10.59 -4.70
CA GLU A 120 -19.77 11.99 -4.73
C GLU A 120 -20.96 12.93 -4.97
N VAL A 121 -21.79 12.65 -5.97
CA VAL A 121 -22.97 13.46 -6.32
C VAL A 121 -24.04 13.42 -5.21
N LEU A 122 -24.38 12.24 -4.71
CA LEU A 122 -25.51 12.06 -3.79
C LEU A 122 -25.16 12.46 -2.35
N PHE A 123 -23.97 12.14 -1.87
CA PHE A 123 -23.63 12.26 -0.45
C PHE A 123 -22.64 13.37 -0.13
N ILE A 124 -21.60 13.55 -0.96
CA ILE A 124 -20.53 14.53 -0.69
C ILE A 124 -20.93 15.92 -1.18
N ASP A 125 -21.30 16.04 -2.46
CA ASP A 125 -21.79 17.28 -3.04
C ASP A 125 -23.27 17.52 -2.70
N ALA A 126 -24.05 16.48 -2.37
CA ALA A 126 -25.40 16.57 -1.80
C ALA A 126 -26.21 17.77 -2.33
N ALA A 127 -26.31 17.85 -3.66
CA ALA A 127 -26.81 19.03 -4.33
C ALA A 127 -28.33 19.18 -4.11
N PRO A 128 -28.86 20.42 -4.01
CA PRO A 128 -30.28 20.64 -3.87
C PRO A 128 -31.03 20.26 -5.15
N ALA A 129 -32.37 20.19 -5.05
CA ALA A 129 -33.26 19.94 -6.18
C ALA A 129 -32.97 20.88 -7.37
N GLY A 130 -33.10 20.36 -8.59
CA GLY A 130 -32.68 21.03 -9.83
C GLY A 130 -31.19 20.86 -10.13
N SER A 131 -30.29 21.19 -9.20
CA SER A 131 -28.83 21.01 -9.39
C SER A 131 -28.44 19.54 -9.44
N LEU A 132 -29.11 18.70 -8.64
CA LEU A 132 -28.89 17.26 -8.60
C LEU A 132 -29.04 16.61 -9.99
N LEU A 133 -30.07 16.98 -10.75
CA LEU A 133 -30.30 16.40 -12.08
C LEU A 133 -29.18 16.76 -13.06
N LEU A 134 -28.64 17.98 -12.98
CA LEU A 134 -27.50 18.39 -13.82
C LEU A 134 -26.27 17.53 -13.52
N LEU A 135 -26.00 17.27 -12.24
CA LEU A 135 -24.89 16.39 -11.82
C LEU A 135 -25.12 14.94 -12.24
N LEU A 136 -26.36 14.45 -12.21
CA LEU A 136 -26.71 13.11 -12.69
C LEU A 136 -26.57 12.98 -14.22
N LEU A 137 -26.90 14.04 -14.98
CA LEU A 137 -26.65 14.09 -16.42
C LEU A 137 -25.15 14.03 -16.72
N ASP A 138 -24.35 14.81 -16.01
CA ASP A 138 -22.90 14.77 -16.15
C ASP A 138 -22.32 13.42 -15.71
N TRP A 139 -22.88 12.79 -14.68
CA TRP A 139 -22.54 11.43 -14.25
C TRP A 139 -22.80 10.41 -15.36
N VAL A 140 -23.97 10.44 -16.02
CA VAL A 140 -24.26 9.50 -17.12
C VAL A 140 -23.40 9.76 -18.35
N ARG A 141 -23.22 11.02 -18.75
CA ARG A 141 -22.40 11.41 -19.92
C ARG A 141 -20.98 10.89 -19.79
N LEU A 142 -20.41 11.05 -18.61
CA LEU A 142 -19.05 10.64 -18.31
C LEU A 142 -18.85 9.12 -18.45
N HIS A 143 -19.79 8.31 -17.95
CA HIS A 143 -19.68 6.85 -18.00
C HIS A 143 -20.23 6.25 -19.31
N LYS A 144 -20.73 7.11 -20.22
CA LYS A 144 -21.20 6.74 -21.56
C LYS A 144 -20.54 7.60 -22.65
N SER A 145 -19.22 7.48 -22.77
CA SER A 145 -18.40 8.24 -23.75
C SER A 145 -18.51 7.75 -25.20
N ASP A 146 -19.14 6.60 -25.45
CA ASP A 146 -19.30 6.03 -26.79
C ASP A 146 -20.09 6.93 -27.74
N VAL A 147 -21.01 7.76 -27.21
CA VAL A 147 -21.77 8.73 -28.01
C VAL A 147 -20.85 9.78 -28.64
N ASP A 148 -19.81 10.25 -27.94
CA ASP A 148 -18.85 11.23 -28.47
C ASP A 148 -17.97 10.64 -29.58
N THR A 149 -17.61 9.36 -29.46
CA THR A 149 -16.85 8.66 -30.49
C THR A 149 -17.70 8.47 -31.74
N ARG A 150 -18.92 7.95 -31.60
CA ARG A 150 -19.87 7.79 -32.71
C ARG A 150 -20.25 9.12 -33.36
N ALA A 151 -20.44 10.18 -32.57
CA ALA A 151 -20.72 11.51 -33.10
C ALA A 151 -19.56 12.05 -33.95
N ARG A 152 -18.31 11.86 -33.49
CA ARG A 152 -17.12 12.24 -34.27
C ARG A 152 -17.02 11.47 -35.58
N GLU A 153 -17.25 10.15 -35.56
CA GLU A 153 -17.25 9.31 -36.76
C GLU A 153 -18.29 9.78 -37.79
N VAL A 154 -19.53 10.03 -37.35
CA VAL A 154 -20.61 10.55 -38.21
C VAL A 154 -20.22 11.91 -38.81
N LEU A 155 -19.66 12.81 -38.01
CA LEU A 155 -19.32 14.17 -38.45
C LEU A 155 -18.10 14.21 -39.38
N GLN A 156 -17.19 13.25 -39.29
CA GLN A 156 -16.01 13.10 -40.15
C GLN A 156 -16.31 12.38 -41.47
N SER A 157 -17.47 11.72 -41.59
CA SER A 157 -17.92 11.11 -42.83
C SER A 157 -18.12 12.15 -43.95
N GLU A 158 -17.87 11.75 -45.21
CA GLU A 158 -18.07 12.59 -46.40
C GLU A 158 -19.51 13.11 -46.52
N SER A 159 -20.49 12.33 -46.05
CA SER A 159 -21.90 12.71 -46.02
C SER A 159 -22.54 12.37 -44.66
N PRO A 160 -22.38 13.22 -43.63
CA PRO A 160 -22.86 12.93 -42.27
C PRO A 160 -24.36 12.60 -42.21
N ALA A 161 -25.15 13.31 -42.99
CA ALA A 161 -26.61 13.18 -43.09
C ALA A 161 -27.12 11.84 -43.66
N LEU A 162 -26.26 11.11 -44.37
CA LEU A 162 -26.57 9.80 -44.96
C LEU A 162 -25.91 8.65 -44.20
N HIS A 163 -25.19 8.96 -43.12
CA HIS A 163 -24.51 7.95 -42.32
C HIS A 163 -25.54 7.05 -41.61
N HIS A 164 -25.29 5.74 -41.59
CA HIS A 164 -26.19 4.75 -40.99
C HIS A 164 -26.52 5.04 -39.51
N SER A 165 -25.54 5.51 -38.73
CA SER A 165 -25.71 5.88 -37.32
C SER A 165 -26.11 7.35 -37.08
N TYR A 166 -26.45 8.12 -38.12
CA TYR A 166 -26.75 9.55 -37.97
C TYR A 166 -27.89 9.81 -36.98
N TRP A 167 -29.03 9.14 -37.15
CA TRP A 167 -30.19 9.32 -36.28
C TRP A 167 -29.97 8.76 -34.88
N ASP A 168 -29.23 7.66 -34.76
CA ASP A 168 -28.84 7.10 -33.46
C ASP A 168 -28.00 8.10 -32.66
N VAL A 169 -27.09 8.83 -33.31
CA VAL A 169 -26.30 9.90 -32.68
C VAL A 169 -27.19 11.07 -32.27
N VAL A 170 -28.09 11.55 -33.16
CA VAL A 170 -29.00 12.65 -32.82
C VAL A 170 -29.89 12.29 -31.62
N ILE A 171 -30.50 11.11 -31.66
CA ILE A 171 -31.35 10.61 -30.57
C ILE A 171 -30.53 10.46 -29.29
N SER A 172 -29.32 9.88 -29.36
CA SER A 172 -28.43 9.74 -28.19
C SER A 172 -28.05 11.09 -27.57
N LEU A 173 -27.79 12.12 -28.38
CA LEU A 173 -27.51 13.48 -27.90
C LEU A 173 -28.73 14.09 -27.20
N VAL A 174 -29.95 13.87 -27.72
CA VAL A 174 -31.19 14.32 -27.07
C VAL A 174 -31.43 13.57 -25.75
N LEU A 175 -31.24 12.24 -25.72
CA LEU A 175 -31.38 11.43 -24.50
C LEU A 175 -30.39 11.88 -23.41
N GLN A 176 -29.17 12.29 -23.78
CA GLN A 176 -28.18 12.87 -22.87
C GLN A 176 -28.46 14.35 -22.48
N GLY A 177 -29.51 14.97 -23.00
CA GLY A 177 -29.84 16.39 -22.78
C GLY A 177 -28.87 17.37 -23.44
N ARG A 178 -28.11 16.96 -24.46
CA ARG A 178 -27.17 17.81 -25.22
C ARG A 178 -27.87 18.42 -26.43
N THR A 179 -28.86 19.26 -26.16
CA THR A 179 -29.74 19.83 -27.19
C THR A 179 -28.97 20.68 -28.21
N ASP A 180 -28.00 21.47 -27.79
CA ASP A 180 -27.22 22.32 -28.70
C ASP A 180 -26.41 21.51 -29.73
N GLU A 181 -25.85 20.38 -29.32
CA GLU A 181 -25.12 19.51 -30.24
C GLU A 181 -26.07 18.75 -31.15
N ALA A 182 -27.20 18.26 -30.62
CA ALA A 182 -28.25 17.66 -31.43
C ALA A 182 -28.74 18.62 -32.52
N ARG A 183 -28.92 19.91 -32.18
CA ARG A 183 -29.28 20.98 -33.14
C ARG A 183 -28.23 21.18 -34.22
N GLN A 184 -26.95 21.25 -33.85
CA GLN A 184 -25.86 21.38 -34.82
C GLN A 184 -25.84 20.21 -35.81
N VAL A 185 -26.02 18.98 -35.33
CA VAL A 185 -26.10 17.79 -36.19
C VAL A 185 -27.34 17.86 -37.08
N LEU A 186 -28.51 18.14 -36.51
CA LEU A 186 -29.79 18.27 -37.22
C LEU A 186 -29.77 19.34 -38.33
N SER A 187 -29.06 20.45 -38.12
CA SER A 187 -28.95 21.54 -39.10
C SER A 187 -28.37 21.07 -40.45
N LYS A 188 -27.49 20.05 -40.44
CA LYS A 188 -26.89 19.47 -41.65
C LYS A 188 -27.92 18.72 -42.50
N GLN A 189 -28.88 18.04 -41.86
CA GLN A 189 -29.98 17.38 -42.57
C GLN A 189 -31.04 18.38 -43.05
N ALA A 190 -31.28 19.43 -42.26
CA ALA A 190 -32.20 20.51 -42.63
C ALA A 190 -31.73 21.25 -43.91
N SER A 191 -30.42 21.38 -44.12
CA SER A 191 -29.87 21.97 -45.36
C SER A 191 -30.05 21.09 -46.61
N LEU A 192 -30.18 19.77 -46.46
CA LEU A 192 -30.33 18.83 -47.58
C LEU A 192 -31.79 18.62 -48.01
N ARG A 193 -32.75 18.79 -47.08
CA ARG A 193 -34.19 18.62 -47.34
C ARG A 193 -34.94 19.94 -47.22
N ALA A 194 -34.83 20.77 -48.27
CA ALA A 194 -35.50 22.08 -48.33
C ALA A 194 -37.03 22.00 -48.16
N GLU A 195 -37.67 20.92 -48.62
CA GLU A 195 -39.13 20.70 -48.55
C GLU A 195 -39.65 20.46 -47.12
N SER A 196 -38.81 19.97 -46.21
CA SER A 196 -39.18 19.74 -44.79
C SER A 196 -38.61 20.81 -43.85
N SER A 197 -38.08 21.91 -44.40
CA SER A 197 -37.37 22.95 -43.65
C SER A 197 -38.19 23.55 -42.51
N SER A 198 -39.51 23.71 -42.67
CA SER A 198 -40.40 24.22 -41.62
C SER A 198 -40.47 23.31 -40.39
N VAL A 199 -40.55 21.99 -40.60
CA VAL A 199 -40.61 20.97 -39.55
C VAL A 199 -39.29 20.90 -38.79
N PHE A 200 -38.16 20.94 -39.51
CA PHE A 200 -36.83 21.00 -38.88
C PHE A 200 -36.61 22.31 -38.10
N LYS A 201 -37.06 23.45 -38.61
CA LYS A 201 -37.00 24.74 -37.89
C LYS A 201 -37.83 24.72 -36.61
N ARG A 202 -39.01 24.08 -36.65
CA ARG A 202 -39.85 23.92 -35.46
C ARG A 202 -39.17 23.08 -34.40
N MET A 203 -38.59 21.93 -34.78
CA MET A 203 -37.81 21.10 -33.86
C MET A 203 -36.58 21.83 -33.31
N ASP A 204 -35.85 22.57 -34.16
CA ASP A 204 -34.71 23.39 -33.72
C ASP A 204 -35.13 24.42 -32.67
N GLY A 205 -36.28 25.08 -32.87
CA GLY A 205 -36.89 25.99 -31.92
C GLY A 205 -37.17 25.32 -30.57
N LEU A 206 -37.84 24.15 -30.57
CA LEU A 206 -38.13 23.40 -29.34
C LEU A 206 -36.86 23.04 -28.57
N LEU A 207 -35.83 22.53 -29.27
CA LEU A 207 -34.54 22.17 -28.67
C LEU A 207 -33.77 23.40 -28.15
N GLN A 208 -33.86 24.54 -28.85
CA GLN A 208 -33.23 25.79 -28.44
C GLN A 208 -33.87 26.38 -27.18
N THR A 209 -35.18 26.30 -27.07
CA THR A 209 -35.94 26.88 -25.95
C THR A 209 -35.99 25.98 -24.72
N MET A 210 -35.41 24.77 -24.78
CA MET A 210 -35.40 23.82 -23.67
C MET A 210 -34.80 24.48 -22.41
N PRO A 211 -35.57 24.62 -21.32
CA PRO A 211 -35.07 25.27 -20.11
C PRO A 211 -34.01 24.42 -19.41
N ILE A 212 -32.88 25.03 -19.05
CA ILE A 212 -31.82 24.44 -18.23
C ILE A 212 -31.73 25.21 -16.92
N PHE A 213 -31.73 24.51 -15.79
CA PHE A 213 -31.63 25.15 -14.48
C PHE A 213 -30.26 25.81 -14.30
N ASN A 214 -30.22 27.08 -13.89
CA ASN A 214 -28.97 27.77 -13.61
C ASN A 214 -28.81 28.05 -12.10
N PRO A 215 -28.06 27.23 -11.35
CA PRO A 215 -27.90 27.41 -9.91
C PRO A 215 -27.09 28.63 -9.51
N ALA A 216 -26.29 29.22 -10.41
CA ALA A 216 -25.53 30.44 -10.16
C ALA A 216 -26.35 31.72 -10.44
N GLY A 217 -27.50 31.59 -11.09
CA GLY A 217 -28.39 32.70 -11.42
C GLY A 217 -29.34 33.08 -10.28
N THR A 218 -30.11 34.14 -10.49
CA THR A 218 -31.19 34.56 -9.58
C THR A 218 -32.48 33.75 -9.76
N GLN A 219 -32.49 32.77 -10.66
CA GLN A 219 -33.69 31.99 -11.00
C GLN A 219 -34.08 31.08 -9.84
N THR A 220 -35.34 31.19 -9.40
CA THR A 220 -35.87 30.27 -8.38
C THR A 220 -36.26 28.93 -9.00
N LEU A 221 -36.27 27.86 -8.20
CA LEU A 221 -36.68 26.53 -8.67
C LEU A 221 -38.12 26.54 -9.22
N THR A 222 -39.01 27.34 -8.64
CA THR A 222 -40.40 27.50 -9.09
C THR A 222 -40.50 28.23 -10.43
N GLU A 223 -39.71 29.28 -10.65
CA GLU A 223 -39.63 29.96 -11.95
C GLU A 223 -39.12 29.04 -13.06
N PHE A 224 -38.12 28.21 -12.74
CA PHE A 224 -37.61 27.19 -13.66
C PHE A 224 -38.70 26.16 -13.99
N ASP A 225 -39.37 25.62 -12.97
CA ASP A 225 -40.44 24.63 -13.10
C ASP A 225 -41.62 25.14 -13.96
N VAL A 226 -42.02 26.40 -13.79
CA VAL A 226 -43.05 27.03 -14.65
C VAL A 226 -42.59 27.14 -16.10
N LYS A 227 -41.35 27.60 -16.35
CA LYS A 227 -40.80 27.70 -17.71
C LYS A 227 -40.70 26.32 -18.37
N TRP A 228 -40.28 25.31 -17.60
CA TRP A 228 -40.16 23.94 -18.09
C TRP A 228 -41.53 23.35 -18.43
N ARG A 229 -42.55 23.52 -17.59
CA ARG A 229 -43.92 23.06 -17.91
C ARG A 229 -44.46 23.73 -19.17
N HIS A 230 -44.26 25.03 -19.32
CA HIS A 230 -44.71 25.74 -20.52
C HIS A 230 -44.04 25.21 -21.80
N TRP A 231 -42.72 24.96 -21.74
CA TRP A 231 -41.99 24.34 -22.84
C TRP A 231 -42.49 22.90 -23.12
N HIS A 232 -42.74 22.12 -22.07
CA HIS A 232 -43.24 20.75 -22.18
C HIS A 232 -44.65 20.70 -22.82
N GLU A 233 -45.54 21.61 -22.42
CA GLU A 233 -46.86 21.80 -23.06
C GLU A 233 -46.75 22.20 -24.55
N GLU A 234 -45.72 22.97 -24.92
CA GLU A 234 -45.47 23.31 -26.32
C GLU A 234 -45.01 22.09 -27.13
N CYS A 235 -44.15 21.24 -26.57
CA CYS A 235 -43.75 19.96 -27.15
C CYS A 235 -44.97 19.04 -27.35
N ASP A 236 -45.81 18.91 -26.33
CA ASP A 236 -47.03 18.08 -26.38
C ASP A 236 -48.02 18.59 -27.42
N ARG A 237 -48.24 19.91 -27.49
CA ARG A 237 -49.08 20.53 -28.53
C ARG A 237 -48.56 20.24 -29.94
N CYS A 238 -47.25 20.33 -30.17
CA CYS A 238 -46.68 20.01 -31.48
C CYS A 238 -46.91 18.54 -31.89
N LEU A 239 -46.94 17.63 -30.92
CA LEU A 239 -47.25 16.21 -31.12
C LEU A 239 -48.74 16.01 -31.45
N GLN A 240 -49.64 16.63 -30.68
CA GLN A 240 -51.10 16.57 -30.89
C GLN A 240 -51.52 17.16 -32.25
N ASP A 241 -50.88 18.26 -32.67
CA ASP A 241 -51.11 18.91 -33.96
C ASP A 241 -50.52 18.11 -35.14
N ASN A 242 -49.89 16.95 -34.89
CA ASN A 242 -49.22 16.12 -35.90
C ASN A 242 -48.18 16.88 -36.73
N THR A 243 -47.53 17.88 -36.12
CA THR A 243 -46.57 18.77 -36.80
C THR A 243 -45.39 18.00 -37.42
N PHE A 244 -45.02 16.87 -36.81
CA PHE A 244 -43.89 16.04 -37.21
C PHE A 244 -44.26 14.77 -38.02
N ALA A 245 -45.54 14.59 -38.41
CA ALA A 245 -46.00 13.37 -39.09
C ALA A 245 -45.26 13.05 -40.39
N SER A 246 -44.64 14.05 -41.03
CA SER A 246 -43.81 13.87 -42.24
C SER A 246 -42.47 13.17 -41.97
N SER A 247 -42.00 13.08 -40.72
CA SER A 247 -40.75 12.43 -40.35
C SER A 247 -40.89 11.67 -39.04
N ARG A 248 -40.90 10.34 -39.14
CA ARG A 248 -40.93 9.43 -37.99
C ARG A 248 -39.84 9.75 -36.97
N GLN A 249 -38.64 10.09 -37.41
CA GLN A 249 -37.50 10.36 -36.53
C GLN A 249 -37.69 11.66 -35.73
N LEU A 250 -38.23 12.72 -36.34
CA LEU A 250 -38.54 13.96 -35.62
C LEU A 250 -39.74 13.77 -34.67
N GLU A 251 -40.71 12.94 -35.06
CA GLU A 251 -41.80 12.54 -34.18
C GLU A 251 -41.28 11.76 -32.96
N THR A 252 -40.36 10.81 -33.16
CA THR A 252 -39.67 10.10 -32.06
C THR A 252 -38.93 11.07 -31.15
N ILE A 253 -38.20 12.04 -31.69
CA ILE A 253 -37.54 13.08 -30.87
C ILE A 253 -38.57 13.88 -30.08
N CYS A 254 -39.70 14.28 -30.69
CA CYS A 254 -40.76 15.01 -29.98
C CYS A 254 -41.38 14.17 -28.86
N LYS A 255 -41.64 12.87 -29.08
CA LYS A 255 -42.13 11.95 -28.05
C LYS A 255 -41.14 11.80 -26.89
N ILE A 256 -39.84 11.78 -27.19
CA ILE A 256 -38.77 11.81 -26.16
C ILE A 256 -38.84 13.11 -25.36
N LEU A 257 -38.99 14.27 -26.01
CA LEU A 257 -39.06 15.57 -25.32
C LEU A 257 -40.29 15.69 -24.40
N VAL A 258 -41.40 15.07 -24.77
CA VAL A 258 -42.62 14.96 -23.94
C VAL A 258 -42.45 13.95 -22.80
N GLY A 259 -41.41 13.11 -22.84
CA GLY A 259 -41.16 12.10 -21.81
C GLY A 259 -42.07 10.87 -21.93
N ASP A 260 -42.48 10.52 -23.17
CA ASP A 260 -43.23 9.29 -23.43
C ASP A 260 -42.40 8.06 -23.05
N GLU A 261 -42.84 7.35 -21.99
CA GLU A 261 -42.08 6.24 -21.40
C GLU A 261 -41.90 5.07 -22.36
N ASP A 262 -42.92 4.78 -23.18
CA ASP A 262 -42.88 3.71 -24.17
C ASP A 262 -41.83 4.02 -25.25
N THR A 263 -41.84 5.23 -25.82
CA THR A 263 -40.81 5.65 -26.79
C THR A 263 -39.40 5.62 -26.19
N LEU A 264 -39.22 6.02 -24.92
CA LEU A 264 -37.92 5.94 -24.25
C LEU A 264 -37.45 4.48 -24.09
N LEU A 265 -38.36 3.55 -23.77
CA LEU A 265 -38.06 2.12 -23.69
C LEU A 265 -37.79 1.49 -25.07
N GLU A 266 -38.40 1.98 -26.15
CA GLU A 266 -38.04 1.57 -27.51
C GLU A 266 -36.56 1.89 -27.84
N GLN A 267 -35.98 2.92 -27.21
CA GLN A 267 -34.57 3.32 -27.38
C GLN A 267 -33.62 2.63 -26.38
N LYS A 268 -34.00 1.47 -25.82
CA LYS A 268 -33.21 0.71 -24.84
C LYS A 268 -31.76 0.46 -25.25
N GLU A 269 -31.52 0.10 -26.52
CA GLU A 269 -30.18 -0.13 -27.06
C GLU A 269 -29.32 1.14 -27.04
N LEU A 270 -29.92 2.29 -27.38
CA LEU A 270 -29.24 3.60 -27.34
C LEU A 270 -29.03 4.10 -25.92
N LEU A 271 -29.85 3.70 -24.95
CA LEU A 271 -29.68 4.03 -23.53
C LEU A 271 -28.67 3.10 -22.85
N SER A 272 -28.59 1.84 -23.27
CA SER A 272 -27.73 0.73 -22.81
C SER A 272 -27.87 0.33 -21.33
N THR A 273 -28.29 1.23 -20.45
CA THR A 273 -28.33 1.03 -19.00
C THR A 273 -29.59 1.65 -18.39
N TRP A 274 -30.10 1.05 -17.32
CA TRP A 274 -31.33 1.51 -16.67
C TRP A 274 -31.14 2.86 -15.96
N TYR A 275 -29.93 3.17 -15.49
CA TYR A 275 -29.65 4.44 -14.85
C TYR A 275 -29.53 5.60 -15.85
N HIS A 276 -29.10 5.35 -17.10
CA HIS A 276 -29.23 6.34 -18.17
C HIS A 276 -30.70 6.58 -18.52
N PHE A 277 -31.52 5.51 -18.57
CA PHE A 277 -32.96 5.64 -18.71
C PHE A 277 -33.59 6.46 -17.56
N LEU A 278 -33.22 6.20 -16.30
CA LEU A 278 -33.66 6.97 -15.14
C LEU A 278 -33.38 8.47 -15.31
N VAL A 279 -32.14 8.84 -15.60
CA VAL A 279 -31.74 10.25 -15.72
C VAL A 279 -32.45 10.94 -16.89
N THR A 280 -32.60 10.24 -18.01
CA THR A 280 -33.35 10.73 -19.18
C THR A 280 -34.83 10.93 -18.86
N ARG A 281 -35.44 9.96 -18.18
CA ARG A 281 -36.83 10.03 -17.71
C ARG A 281 -37.02 11.24 -16.80
N LEU A 282 -36.14 11.44 -15.82
CA LEU A 282 -36.19 12.59 -14.92
C LEU A 282 -36.07 13.93 -15.66
N LEU A 283 -35.21 14.02 -16.69
CA LEU A 283 -35.04 15.22 -17.50
C LEU A 283 -36.33 15.66 -18.20
N PHE A 284 -37.10 14.71 -18.74
CA PHE A 284 -38.30 14.99 -19.54
C PHE A 284 -39.63 14.84 -18.79
N THR A 285 -39.62 14.37 -17.54
CA THR A 285 -40.84 14.22 -16.72
C THR A 285 -40.81 14.98 -15.40
N HIS A 286 -39.66 15.02 -14.72
CA HIS A 286 -39.54 15.53 -13.34
C HIS A 286 -38.21 16.27 -13.10
N PRO A 287 -37.99 17.43 -13.72
CA PRO A 287 -36.69 18.13 -13.67
C PRO A 287 -36.38 18.76 -12.30
N THR A 288 -37.38 18.88 -11.43
CA THR A 288 -37.28 19.46 -10.08
C THR A 288 -37.30 18.40 -8.97
N ILE A 289 -36.95 17.15 -9.30
CA ILE A 289 -36.91 16.03 -8.37
C ILE A 289 -36.10 16.35 -7.11
N LYS A 290 -36.65 15.97 -5.96
CA LYS A 290 -35.98 16.11 -4.67
C LYS A 290 -35.21 14.83 -4.34
N PRO A 291 -34.07 14.92 -3.64
CA PRO A 291 -33.28 13.74 -3.27
C PRO A 291 -34.10 12.61 -2.60
N PRO A 292 -34.99 12.87 -1.62
CA PRO A 292 -35.75 11.80 -0.98
C PRO A 292 -36.69 11.03 -1.91
N ASP A 293 -37.16 11.65 -2.99
CA ASP A 293 -38.11 11.02 -3.90
C ASP A 293 -37.40 10.22 -5.02
N LEU A 294 -36.08 10.37 -5.15
CA LEU A 294 -35.28 9.79 -6.23
C LEU A 294 -35.34 8.26 -6.26
N HIS A 295 -35.40 7.62 -5.09
CA HIS A 295 -35.40 6.17 -4.98
C HIS A 295 -36.63 5.52 -5.65
N TYR A 296 -37.80 6.15 -5.57
CA TYR A 296 -39.03 5.63 -6.20
C TYR A 296 -38.88 5.57 -7.72
N TYR A 297 -38.30 6.62 -8.32
CA TYR A 297 -38.04 6.67 -9.74
C TYR A 297 -36.94 5.69 -10.15
N ALA A 298 -35.87 5.56 -9.34
CA ALA A 298 -34.80 4.60 -9.60
C ALA A 298 -35.32 3.16 -9.65
N GLN A 299 -36.09 2.75 -8.65
CA GLN A 299 -36.67 1.40 -8.58
C GLN A 299 -37.66 1.16 -9.73
N SER A 300 -38.53 2.13 -10.01
CA SER A 300 -39.47 2.06 -11.14
C SER A 300 -38.73 1.92 -12.48
N SER A 301 -37.71 2.74 -12.71
CA SER A 301 -36.92 2.73 -13.95
C SER A 301 -36.12 1.44 -14.13
N MET A 302 -35.56 0.90 -13.06
CA MET A 302 -34.88 -0.41 -13.11
C MET A 302 -35.84 -1.53 -13.50
N ASN A 303 -37.02 -1.58 -12.87
CA ASN A 303 -38.04 -2.61 -13.14
C ASN A 303 -38.56 -2.53 -14.58
N MET A 304 -38.80 -1.32 -15.10
CA MET A 304 -39.23 -1.09 -16.48
C MET A 304 -38.14 -1.50 -17.48
N PHE A 305 -36.88 -1.12 -17.22
CA PHE A 305 -35.79 -1.32 -18.16
C PHE A 305 -35.32 -2.78 -18.21
N LEU A 306 -35.08 -3.43 -17.06
CA LEU A 306 -34.61 -4.81 -17.00
C LEU A 306 -35.73 -5.82 -17.30
N GLY A 307 -36.98 -5.44 -17.02
CA GLY A 307 -38.15 -6.29 -17.15
C GLY A 307 -38.29 -7.29 -15.98
N PRO A 308 -39.48 -7.88 -15.80
CA PRO A 308 -39.82 -8.65 -14.59
C PRO A 308 -39.10 -10.00 -14.44
N ARG A 309 -38.33 -10.44 -15.45
CA ARG A 309 -37.65 -11.75 -15.46
C ARG A 309 -36.13 -11.66 -15.32
N ALA A 310 -35.55 -10.48 -15.44
CA ALA A 310 -34.12 -10.28 -15.30
C ALA A 310 -33.75 -10.11 -13.82
N SER A 311 -32.75 -10.85 -13.35
CA SER A 311 -32.17 -10.62 -12.03
C SER A 311 -31.20 -9.43 -12.11
N PRO A 312 -31.30 -8.43 -11.19
CA PRO A 312 -30.36 -7.33 -11.16
C PRO A 312 -28.95 -7.82 -10.87
N GLU A 313 -27.96 -7.25 -11.55
CA GLU A 313 -26.55 -7.54 -11.29
C GLU A 313 -26.11 -6.93 -9.94
N PRO A 314 -25.00 -7.39 -9.33
CA PRO A 314 -24.50 -6.80 -8.09
C PRO A 314 -24.29 -5.28 -8.17
N LEU A 315 -23.86 -4.78 -9.34
CA LEU A 315 -23.72 -3.35 -9.58
C LEU A 315 -25.07 -2.62 -9.51
N ASP A 316 -26.13 -3.18 -10.09
CA ASP A 316 -27.48 -2.59 -10.06
C ASP A 316 -27.99 -2.46 -8.62
N ILE A 317 -27.76 -3.48 -7.80
CA ILE A 317 -28.15 -3.49 -6.38
C ILE A 317 -27.41 -2.39 -5.60
N ILE A 318 -26.11 -2.22 -5.87
CA ILE A 318 -25.30 -1.16 -5.25
C ILE A 318 -25.81 0.23 -5.66
N LEU A 319 -26.04 0.45 -6.95
CA LEU A 319 -26.54 1.73 -7.46
C LEU A 319 -27.94 2.05 -6.90
N LEU A 320 -28.82 1.05 -6.83
CA LEU A 320 -30.14 1.21 -6.23
C LEU A 320 -30.05 1.58 -4.74
N SER A 321 -29.19 0.90 -3.98
CA SER A 321 -28.94 1.22 -2.56
C SER A 321 -28.42 2.65 -2.39
N ALA A 322 -27.58 3.13 -3.31
CA ALA A 322 -27.12 4.52 -3.32
C ALA A 322 -28.28 5.51 -3.57
N PHE A 323 -29.17 5.21 -4.52
CA PHE A 323 -30.38 6.01 -4.77
C PHE A 323 -31.40 5.96 -3.62
N GLU A 324 -31.43 4.89 -2.84
CA GLU A 324 -32.20 4.75 -1.59
C GLU A 324 -31.56 5.50 -0.40
N PHE A 325 -30.38 6.11 -0.60
CA PHE A 325 -29.60 6.79 0.42
C PHE A 325 -29.16 5.87 1.58
N ASP A 326 -29.11 4.55 1.37
CA ASP A 326 -28.56 3.59 2.34
C ASP A 326 -27.06 3.37 2.12
N LEU A 327 -26.27 4.25 2.73
CA LEU A 327 -24.82 4.21 2.62
C LEU A 327 -24.19 2.93 3.24
N HIS A 328 -24.81 2.36 4.28
CA HIS A 328 -24.27 1.18 4.93
C HIS A 328 -24.42 -0.05 4.02
N GLN A 329 -25.54 -0.15 3.31
CA GLN A 329 -25.78 -1.21 2.35
C GLN A 329 -24.85 -1.07 1.13
N VAL A 330 -24.61 0.15 0.64
CA VAL A 330 -23.59 0.42 -0.41
C VAL A 330 -22.21 -0.10 0.00
N ILE A 331 -21.73 0.27 1.20
CA ILE A 331 -20.40 -0.15 1.69
C ILE A 331 -20.31 -1.69 1.81
N LYS A 332 -21.36 -2.31 2.34
CA LYS A 332 -21.44 -3.76 2.52
C LYS A 332 -21.43 -4.51 1.19
N ASP A 333 -22.25 -4.10 0.24
CA ASP A 333 -22.36 -4.77 -1.05
C ASP A 333 -21.10 -4.56 -1.89
N CYS A 334 -20.49 -3.36 -1.83
CA CYS A 334 -19.18 -3.10 -2.43
C CYS A 334 -18.08 -3.98 -1.84
N SER A 335 -18.09 -4.24 -0.52
CA SER A 335 -17.12 -5.13 0.13
C SER A 335 -17.21 -6.58 -0.38
N ILE A 336 -18.39 -7.00 -0.82
CA ILE A 336 -18.63 -8.35 -1.34
C ILE A 336 -18.36 -8.42 -2.84
N ALA A 337 -18.80 -7.42 -3.60
CA ALA A 337 -18.80 -7.45 -5.06
C ALA A 337 -17.44 -7.09 -5.69
N LEU A 338 -16.68 -6.16 -5.09
CA LEU A 338 -15.48 -5.60 -5.73
C LEU A 338 -14.19 -6.37 -5.43
N ASN A 339 -14.25 -7.43 -4.60
CA ASN A 339 -13.15 -8.31 -4.17
C ASN A 339 -11.90 -7.62 -3.57
N ASN A 340 -11.76 -6.30 -3.64
CA ASN A 340 -10.73 -5.53 -2.98
C ASN A 340 -11.33 -4.64 -1.87
N TRP A 341 -10.57 -4.46 -0.80
CA TRP A 341 -10.93 -3.57 0.31
C TRP A 341 -10.59 -2.10 0.02
N TRP A 342 -9.94 -1.81 -1.12
CA TRP A 342 -9.47 -0.45 -1.47
C TRP A 342 -10.66 0.52 -1.57
N PHE A 343 -11.70 0.16 -2.33
CA PHE A 343 -12.84 1.07 -2.53
C PHE A 343 -13.51 1.40 -1.21
N VAL A 344 -13.85 0.38 -0.43
CA VAL A 344 -14.59 0.54 0.83
C VAL A 344 -13.75 1.22 1.91
N ALA A 345 -12.44 0.99 1.98
CA ALA A 345 -11.58 1.69 2.94
C ALA A 345 -11.49 3.19 2.64
N HIS A 346 -11.22 3.57 1.39
CA HIS A 346 -11.03 4.98 1.04
C HIS A 346 -12.34 5.76 0.96
N LEU A 347 -13.42 5.15 0.44
CA LEU A 347 -14.71 5.81 0.38
C LEU A 347 -15.25 6.03 1.80
N THR A 348 -15.20 5.01 2.67
CA THR A 348 -15.65 5.13 4.06
C THR A 348 -14.81 6.16 4.82
N ASP A 349 -13.48 6.18 4.63
CA ASP A 349 -12.62 7.21 5.21
C ASP A 349 -13.03 8.63 4.80
N LEU A 350 -13.29 8.86 3.51
CA LEU A 350 -13.74 10.16 3.00
C LEU A 350 -15.13 10.55 3.57
N LEU A 351 -16.06 9.60 3.66
CA LEU A 351 -17.41 9.84 4.17
C LEU A 351 -17.42 10.10 5.68
N ASP A 352 -16.54 9.46 6.44
CA ASP A 352 -16.33 9.72 7.86
C ASP A 352 -15.78 11.13 8.09
N HIS A 353 -14.83 11.59 7.27
CA HIS A 353 -14.36 12.98 7.29
C HIS A 353 -15.46 13.99 6.93
N CYS A 354 -16.42 13.59 6.09
CA CYS A 354 -17.62 14.38 5.79
C CYS A 354 -18.66 14.36 6.94
N LYS A 355 -18.44 13.58 8.00
CA LYS A 355 -19.35 13.36 9.14
C LYS A 355 -20.71 12.79 8.72
N LEU A 356 -20.73 12.01 7.64
CA LEU A 356 -21.94 11.37 7.09
C LEU A 356 -22.22 10.01 7.72
N LEU A 357 -21.19 9.37 8.27
CA LEU A 357 -21.29 8.11 8.99
C LEU A 357 -21.48 8.40 10.48
N GLN A 358 -22.45 7.72 11.10
CA GLN A 358 -22.60 7.76 12.56
C GLN A 358 -21.52 6.88 13.17
N SER A 359 -20.77 7.42 14.13
CA SER A 359 -19.76 6.69 14.90
C SER A 359 -20.44 5.74 15.90
N HIS A 360 -21.09 4.69 15.40
CA HIS A 360 -21.51 3.57 16.25
C HIS A 360 -20.34 2.60 16.36
N ASN A 361 -19.91 2.38 17.60
CA ASN A 361 -18.95 1.32 17.87
C ASN A 361 -19.62 -0.02 17.55
N LEU A 362 -18.97 -0.80 16.70
CA LEU A 362 -19.33 -2.18 16.44
C LEU A 362 -19.20 -2.97 17.74
N HIS A 363 -19.87 -4.12 17.86
CA HIS A 363 -19.89 -4.93 19.08
C HIS A 363 -18.49 -5.36 19.59
N PHE A 364 -17.47 -5.23 18.77
CA PHE A 364 -16.07 -5.54 19.05
C PHE A 364 -15.19 -4.30 19.35
N GLY A 365 -15.79 -3.13 19.58
CA GLY A 365 -15.08 -1.95 20.10
C GLY A 365 -14.38 -1.08 19.06
N SER A 366 -14.53 -1.35 17.76
CA SER A 366 -14.02 -0.52 16.65
C SER A 366 -15.17 0.16 15.92
N ASN A 367 -14.91 1.28 15.24
CA ASN A 367 -15.88 1.89 14.33
C ASN A 367 -15.79 1.25 12.92
N LEU A 368 -16.81 1.46 12.09
CA LEU A 368 -16.86 0.89 10.73
C LEU A 368 -15.68 1.33 9.87
N ARG A 369 -15.27 2.60 9.96
CA ARG A 369 -14.10 3.13 9.23
C ARG A 369 -12.84 2.35 9.56
N GLU A 370 -12.51 2.25 10.84
CA GLU A 370 -11.31 1.58 11.33
C GLU A 370 -11.32 0.10 10.93
N PHE A 371 -12.45 -0.60 11.09
CA PHE A 371 -12.54 -1.99 10.64
C PHE A 371 -12.16 -2.14 9.16
N LEU A 372 -12.73 -1.33 8.26
CA LEU A 372 -12.47 -1.43 6.82
C LEU A 372 -11.03 -1.02 6.45
N VAL A 373 -10.48 0.00 7.12
CA VAL A 373 -9.09 0.42 6.91
C VAL A 373 -8.12 -0.65 7.43
N LEU A 374 -8.41 -1.32 8.55
CA LEU A 374 -7.60 -2.42 9.07
C LEU A 374 -7.58 -3.64 8.15
N GLU A 375 -8.73 -4.03 7.59
CA GLU A 375 -8.80 -5.13 6.62
C GLU A 375 -8.02 -4.80 5.34
N TYR A 376 -8.16 -3.57 4.83
CA TYR A 376 -7.39 -3.11 3.69
C TYR A 376 -5.88 -3.07 3.96
N ALA A 377 -5.46 -2.47 5.07
CA ALA A 377 -4.07 -2.39 5.48
C ALA A 377 -3.45 -3.78 5.67
N SER A 378 -4.20 -4.70 6.29
CA SER A 378 -3.77 -6.10 6.45
C SER A 378 -3.59 -6.80 5.09
N GLY A 379 -4.50 -6.56 4.14
CA GLY A 379 -4.35 -7.03 2.76
C GLY A 379 -3.06 -6.51 2.11
N LEU A 380 -2.81 -5.20 2.17
CA LEU A 380 -1.58 -4.59 1.66
C LEU A 380 -0.31 -5.12 2.34
N PHE A 381 -0.38 -5.43 3.64
CA PHE A 381 0.76 -5.88 4.43
C PHE A 381 1.29 -7.24 3.98
N THR A 382 0.41 -8.11 3.47
CA THR A 382 0.82 -9.41 2.90
C THR A 382 1.67 -9.26 1.63
N HIS A 383 1.58 -8.13 0.94
CA HIS A 383 2.26 -7.93 -0.33
C HIS A 383 3.71 -7.42 -0.15
N HIS A 384 4.64 -8.05 -0.88
CA HIS A 384 6.08 -7.88 -0.69
C HIS A 384 6.60 -6.44 -0.86
N SER A 385 5.90 -5.60 -1.64
CA SER A 385 6.30 -4.22 -1.94
C SER A 385 5.37 -3.15 -1.37
N LEU A 386 4.16 -3.50 -0.91
CA LEU A 386 3.16 -2.53 -0.45
C LEU A 386 3.07 -2.44 1.08
N TRP A 387 3.70 -3.36 1.82
CA TRP A 387 3.65 -3.40 3.27
C TRP A 387 4.09 -2.09 3.96
N GLN A 388 4.94 -1.28 3.32
CA GLN A 388 5.33 0.04 3.86
C GLN A 388 4.14 1.01 3.89
N LEU A 389 3.30 1.01 2.84
CA LEU A 389 2.11 1.86 2.78
C LEU A 389 1.11 1.46 3.87
N ALA A 390 0.97 0.15 4.11
CA ALA A 390 0.09 -0.40 5.15
C ALA A 390 0.41 0.15 6.55
N VAL A 391 1.68 0.47 6.84
CA VAL A 391 2.08 1.04 8.13
C VAL A 391 1.38 2.36 8.39
N ASP A 392 1.34 3.27 7.42
CA ASP A 392 0.69 4.57 7.66
C ASP A 392 -0.83 4.40 7.76
N TYR A 393 -1.44 3.42 7.08
CA TYR A 393 -2.87 3.12 7.32
C TYR A 393 -3.11 2.66 8.77
N PHE A 394 -2.25 1.80 9.31
CA PHE A 394 -2.34 1.37 10.71
C PHE A 394 -2.18 2.54 11.69
N ASP A 395 -1.31 3.51 11.40
CA ASP A 395 -1.14 4.68 12.27
C ASP A 395 -2.39 5.57 12.37
N HIS A 396 -3.27 5.54 11.36
CA HIS A 396 -4.51 6.31 11.32
C HIS A 396 -5.74 5.49 11.79
N CYS A 397 -5.49 4.35 12.45
CA CYS A 397 -6.48 3.54 13.14
C CYS A 397 -6.32 3.70 14.67
N PRO A 398 -7.27 4.35 15.37
CA PRO A 398 -7.07 4.81 16.74
C PRO A 398 -7.07 3.70 17.82
N GLU A 399 -7.89 2.66 17.68
CA GLU A 399 -8.10 1.65 18.72
C GLU A 399 -7.17 0.44 18.53
N PHE A 400 -7.16 -0.13 17.33
CA PHE A 400 -6.49 -1.42 17.05
C PHE A 400 -5.27 -1.30 16.12
N GLY A 401 -5.06 -0.13 15.51
CA GLY A 401 -3.98 0.09 14.53
C GLY A 401 -2.60 -0.34 15.02
N ARG A 402 -2.23 0.12 16.22
CA ARG A 402 -0.94 -0.21 16.84
C ARG A 402 -0.78 -1.71 17.10
N VAL A 403 -1.80 -2.36 17.66
CA VAL A 403 -1.76 -3.80 17.99
C VAL A 403 -1.62 -4.63 16.71
N TYR A 404 -2.32 -4.25 15.64
CA TYR A 404 -2.20 -4.90 14.34
C TYR A 404 -0.79 -4.75 13.76
N LEU A 405 -0.24 -3.54 13.80
CA LEU A 405 1.13 -3.29 13.33
C LEU A 405 2.16 -4.11 14.13
N GLU A 406 2.04 -4.15 15.45
CA GLU A 406 2.92 -4.92 16.34
C GLU A 406 2.90 -6.43 16.02
N LEU A 407 1.74 -6.99 15.67
CA LEU A 407 1.60 -8.40 15.33
C LEU A 407 2.08 -8.73 13.90
N GLN A 408 1.87 -7.82 12.96
CA GLN A 408 2.16 -8.06 11.54
C GLN A 408 3.62 -7.76 11.20
N ILE A 409 4.26 -6.76 11.83
CA ILE A 409 5.62 -6.32 11.49
C ILE A 409 6.66 -7.42 11.63
N GLU A 410 6.50 -8.33 12.60
CA GLU A 410 7.40 -9.46 12.81
C GLU A 410 7.31 -10.51 11.69
N ARG A 411 6.22 -10.52 10.92
CA ARG A 411 6.00 -11.46 9.82
C ARG A 411 6.62 -10.99 8.50
N VAL A 412 7.12 -9.76 8.43
CA VAL A 412 7.77 -9.25 7.22
C VAL A 412 9.01 -10.09 6.93
N PRO A 413 9.14 -10.69 5.73
CA PRO A 413 10.31 -11.52 5.43
C PRO A 413 11.57 -10.66 5.37
N LEU A 414 12.51 -10.91 6.30
CA LEU A 414 13.75 -10.14 6.49
C LEU A 414 14.89 -10.71 5.64
N ASP A 415 14.72 -10.74 4.31
CA ASP A 415 15.66 -11.39 3.38
C ASP A 415 17.01 -10.69 3.27
N THR A 416 17.01 -9.37 3.42
CA THR A 416 18.19 -8.53 3.26
C THR A 416 18.36 -7.62 4.47
N GLU A 417 19.62 -7.28 4.76
CA GLU A 417 19.97 -6.36 5.84
C GLU A 417 19.37 -4.96 5.64
N ARG A 418 19.33 -4.49 4.38
CA ARG A 418 18.66 -3.23 4.01
C ARG A 418 17.18 -3.24 4.38
N LYS A 419 16.48 -4.35 4.14
CA LYS A 419 15.06 -4.48 4.50
C LYS A 419 14.88 -4.50 6.01
N ALA A 420 15.74 -5.21 6.75
CA ALA A 420 15.72 -5.23 8.21
C ALA A 420 15.93 -3.83 8.82
N ILE A 421 16.90 -3.06 8.32
CA ILE A 421 17.14 -1.68 8.79
C ILE A 421 15.91 -0.79 8.54
N LYS A 422 15.22 -0.95 7.39
CA LYS A 422 13.98 -0.21 7.12
C LYS A 422 12.86 -0.55 8.11
N VAL A 423 12.65 -1.84 8.37
CA VAL A 423 11.64 -2.30 9.35
C VAL A 423 11.98 -1.79 10.75
N LEU A 424 13.25 -1.81 11.13
CA LEU A 424 13.71 -1.30 12.42
C LEU A 424 13.45 0.19 12.58
N ARG A 425 13.78 1.00 11.57
CA ARG A 425 13.50 2.44 11.61
C ARG A 425 12.01 2.71 11.82
N ILE A 426 11.14 1.99 11.12
CA ILE A 426 9.68 2.08 11.30
C ILE A 426 9.26 1.79 12.75
N CYS A 427 9.87 0.76 13.37
CA CYS A 427 9.59 0.39 14.76
C CYS A 427 10.17 1.40 15.77
N GLU A 428 11.36 1.93 15.51
CA GLU A 428 12.05 2.93 16.35
C GLU A 428 11.27 4.26 16.35
N ASP A 429 10.85 4.73 15.18
CA ASP A 429 10.04 5.95 15.02
C ASP A 429 8.72 5.85 15.81
N ARG A 430 8.19 4.63 16.03
CA ARG A 430 6.94 4.32 16.74
C ARG A 430 7.14 3.77 18.16
N GLN A 431 8.37 3.79 18.68
CA GLN A 431 8.73 3.32 20.04
C GLN A 431 8.37 1.84 20.34
N MET A 432 8.35 0.98 19.31
CA MET A 432 8.03 -0.45 19.38
C MET A 432 9.24 -1.27 19.84
N SER A 433 9.64 -1.10 21.10
CA SER A 433 10.90 -1.63 21.66
C SER A 433 10.99 -3.16 21.66
N GLU A 434 9.87 -3.84 21.86
CA GLU A 434 9.81 -5.32 21.86
C GLU A 434 10.05 -5.90 20.47
N GLN A 435 9.43 -5.30 19.46
CA GLN A 435 9.58 -5.68 18.05
C GLN A 435 11.01 -5.37 17.56
N VAL A 436 11.58 -4.22 17.93
CA VAL A 436 13.00 -3.90 17.65
C VAL A 436 13.92 -5.00 18.20
N ARG A 437 13.70 -5.43 19.45
CA ARG A 437 14.47 -6.50 20.07
C ARG A 437 14.31 -7.83 19.33
N SER A 438 13.07 -8.20 19.02
CA SER A 438 12.71 -9.42 18.29
C SER A 438 13.38 -9.49 16.91
N ILE A 439 13.25 -8.42 16.12
CA ILE A 439 13.86 -8.29 14.78
C ILE A 439 15.40 -8.38 14.86
N CYS A 440 16.02 -7.67 15.80
CA CYS A 440 17.47 -7.72 15.99
C CYS A 440 17.94 -9.14 16.33
N LYS A 441 17.22 -9.87 17.19
CA LYS A 441 17.54 -11.27 17.53
C LYS A 441 17.46 -12.20 16.31
N ILE A 442 16.43 -12.06 15.47
CA ILE A 442 16.27 -12.84 14.24
C ILE A 442 17.46 -12.59 13.30
N MET A 443 17.81 -11.33 13.10
CA MET A 443 18.95 -10.94 12.25
C MET A 443 20.28 -11.42 12.80
N ALA A 444 20.48 -11.35 14.12
CA ALA A 444 21.69 -11.84 14.78
C ALA A 444 21.87 -13.36 14.57
N LYS A 445 20.81 -14.15 14.79
CA LYS A 445 20.82 -15.61 14.53
C LYS A 445 21.10 -15.93 13.06
N ARG A 446 20.50 -15.20 12.13
CA ARG A 446 20.73 -15.37 10.69
C ARG A 446 22.18 -15.06 10.30
N ALA A 447 22.74 -13.97 10.83
CA ALA A 447 24.13 -13.59 10.58
C ALA A 447 25.10 -14.65 11.13
N LEU A 448 24.83 -15.18 12.33
CA LEU A 448 25.60 -16.27 12.93
C LEU A 448 25.56 -17.54 12.07
N ARG A 449 24.38 -17.93 11.54
CA ARG A 449 24.24 -19.08 10.64
C ARG A 449 25.04 -18.93 9.35
N ASN A 450 25.17 -17.70 8.86
CA ASN A 450 25.95 -17.38 7.67
C ASN A 450 27.45 -17.13 7.97
N ASN A 451 27.91 -17.46 9.18
CA ASN A 451 29.30 -17.28 9.64
C ASN A 451 29.82 -15.83 9.55
N ARG A 452 28.92 -14.83 9.63
CA ARG A 452 29.26 -13.41 9.68
C ARG A 452 29.22 -12.94 11.14
N LEU A 453 30.32 -13.15 11.86
CA LEU A 453 30.41 -12.92 13.30
C LEU A 453 30.25 -11.43 13.67
N GLY A 454 30.89 -10.51 12.95
CA GLY A 454 30.77 -9.08 13.22
C GLY A 454 29.33 -8.57 13.04
N SER A 455 28.67 -8.93 11.94
CA SER A 455 27.26 -8.60 11.75
C SER A 455 26.39 -9.19 12.87
N ALA A 456 26.62 -10.45 13.25
CA ALA A 456 25.87 -11.10 14.33
C ALA A 456 26.03 -10.36 15.67
N LEU A 457 27.26 -9.94 15.99
CA LEU A 457 27.56 -9.21 17.22
C LEU A 457 26.89 -7.82 17.23
N SER A 458 27.00 -7.08 16.13
CA SER A 458 26.32 -5.78 15.98
C SER A 458 24.80 -5.89 16.19
N TRP A 459 24.18 -6.92 15.58
CA TRP A 459 22.74 -7.17 15.77
C TRP A 459 22.39 -7.59 17.20
N SER A 460 23.25 -8.36 17.87
CA SER A 460 23.06 -8.75 19.27
C SER A 460 23.16 -7.57 20.24
N ILE A 461 24.11 -6.66 20.00
CA ILE A 461 24.29 -5.44 20.77
C ILE A 461 23.04 -4.56 20.68
N ARG A 462 22.51 -4.37 19.47
CA ARG A 462 21.26 -3.63 19.25
C ARG A 462 20.06 -4.29 19.92
N ALA A 463 20.01 -5.63 19.94
CA ALA A 463 18.98 -6.37 20.68
C ALA A 463 19.11 -6.27 22.21
N LYS A 464 20.24 -5.75 22.73
CA LYS A 464 20.60 -5.81 24.16
C LYS A 464 20.53 -7.25 24.72
N ASP A 465 20.89 -8.24 23.89
CA ASP A 465 20.90 -9.64 24.28
C ASP A 465 22.30 -10.02 24.79
N ALA A 466 22.49 -9.96 26.11
CA ALA A 466 23.76 -10.25 26.76
C ALA A 466 24.20 -11.72 26.58
N ALA A 467 23.26 -12.67 26.66
CA ALA A 467 23.57 -14.09 26.52
C ALA A 467 24.04 -14.42 25.10
N PHE A 468 23.36 -13.86 24.09
CA PHE A 468 23.76 -14.07 22.71
C PHE A 468 25.07 -13.33 22.37
N ALA A 469 25.31 -12.15 22.95
CA ALA A 469 26.58 -11.44 22.82
C ALA A 469 27.75 -12.24 23.41
N THR A 470 27.55 -12.90 24.55
CA THR A 470 28.52 -13.81 25.17
C THR A 470 28.87 -14.97 24.24
N LEU A 471 27.87 -15.65 23.67
CA LEU A 471 28.08 -16.76 22.74
C LEU A 471 28.88 -16.35 21.50
N ILE A 472 28.56 -15.19 20.92
CA ILE A 472 29.29 -14.67 19.76
C ILE A 472 30.73 -14.29 20.15
N SER A 473 30.90 -13.69 21.33
CA SER A 473 32.23 -13.31 21.84
C SER A 473 33.12 -14.53 22.07
N GLU A 474 32.57 -15.61 22.60
CA GLU A 474 33.29 -16.89 22.74
C GLU A 474 33.74 -17.44 21.39
N ARG A 475 32.88 -17.35 20.37
CA ARG A 475 33.21 -17.80 19.02
C ARG A 475 34.32 -16.96 18.37
N PHE A 476 34.32 -15.64 18.57
CA PHE A 476 35.43 -14.77 18.15
C PHE A 476 36.76 -15.19 18.79
N LEU A 477 36.72 -15.54 20.07
CA LEU A 477 37.92 -15.92 20.82
C LEU A 477 38.41 -17.32 20.45
N GLN A 478 37.50 -18.25 20.17
CA GLN A 478 37.85 -19.56 19.64
C GLN A 478 38.47 -19.44 18.24
N ASP A 479 37.91 -18.59 17.37
CA ASP A 479 38.49 -18.30 16.06
C ASP A 479 39.89 -17.70 16.18
N TYR A 480 40.10 -16.82 17.17
CA TYR A 480 41.42 -16.27 17.48
C TYR A 480 42.39 -17.35 17.96
N SER A 481 42.03 -18.18 18.94
CA SER A 481 42.89 -19.27 19.44
C SER A 481 43.31 -20.24 18.34
N ASN A 482 42.45 -20.48 17.35
CA ASN A 482 42.73 -21.39 16.25
C ASN A 482 43.55 -20.76 15.11
N LYS A 483 43.33 -19.47 14.80
CA LYS A 483 43.93 -18.80 13.61
C LYS A 483 45.00 -17.76 13.95
N GLY A 484 45.12 -17.36 15.22
CA GLY A 484 46.02 -16.29 15.69
C GLY A 484 45.65 -14.87 15.20
N SER A 485 44.43 -14.65 14.71
CA SER A 485 44.00 -13.33 14.22
C SER A 485 42.50 -13.10 14.40
N PHE A 486 42.12 -11.83 14.61
CA PHE A 486 40.72 -11.42 14.70
C PHE A 486 40.11 -11.16 13.33
N THR A 487 38.85 -11.57 13.17
CA THR A 487 37.98 -11.14 12.08
C THR A 487 37.24 -9.85 12.45
N ASP A 488 36.82 -9.06 11.46
CA ASP A 488 36.00 -7.85 11.65
C ASP A 488 36.59 -6.80 12.63
N LEU A 489 37.87 -6.45 12.45
CA LEU A 489 38.64 -5.53 13.31
C LEU A 489 37.93 -4.19 13.54
N ASP A 490 37.38 -3.59 12.49
CA ASP A 490 36.72 -2.29 12.53
C ASP A 490 35.53 -2.25 13.51
N LEU A 491 34.80 -3.36 13.64
CA LEU A 491 33.68 -3.44 14.57
C LEU A 491 34.18 -3.52 16.01
N LEU A 492 35.17 -4.37 16.27
CA LEU A 492 35.72 -4.60 17.60
C LEU A 492 36.39 -3.34 18.16
N ASP A 493 37.06 -2.59 17.29
CA ASP A 493 37.71 -1.33 17.63
C ASP A 493 36.69 -0.22 17.97
N ASN A 494 35.44 -0.33 17.49
CA ASN A 494 34.37 0.65 17.67
C ASN A 494 33.24 0.20 18.62
N LEU A 495 33.48 -0.77 19.51
CA LEU A 495 32.46 -1.25 20.47
C LEU A 495 32.04 -0.17 21.49
N GLY A 496 32.94 0.73 21.88
CA GLY A 496 32.64 1.81 22.83
C GLY A 496 31.93 1.31 24.10
N PRO A 497 30.88 1.99 24.59
CA PRO A 497 30.11 1.55 25.77
C PRO A 497 29.40 0.20 25.60
N ALA A 498 29.21 -0.29 24.38
CA ALA A 498 28.52 -1.55 24.13
C ALA A 498 29.28 -2.78 24.68
N MET A 499 30.58 -2.63 24.95
CA MET A 499 31.38 -3.69 25.56
C MET A 499 30.81 -4.16 26.90
N LEU A 500 30.17 -3.26 27.65
CA LEU A 500 29.58 -3.50 28.96
C LEU A 500 28.29 -4.34 28.92
N LEU A 501 27.84 -4.75 27.73
CA LEU A 501 26.65 -5.60 27.59
C LEU A 501 26.87 -6.99 28.21
N SER A 502 28.09 -7.53 28.16
CA SER A 502 28.47 -8.75 28.87
C SER A 502 29.94 -8.77 29.22
N ASP A 503 30.29 -9.50 30.28
CA ASP A 503 31.68 -9.64 30.74
C ASP A 503 32.57 -10.24 29.66
N ARG A 504 32.03 -11.21 28.91
CA ARG A 504 32.73 -11.87 27.80
C ARG A 504 33.00 -10.92 26.63
N LEU A 505 32.05 -10.04 26.32
CA LEU A 505 32.23 -9.01 25.30
C LEU A 505 33.20 -7.91 25.77
N THR A 506 33.16 -7.57 27.06
CA THR A 506 34.14 -6.66 27.68
C THR A 506 35.55 -7.21 27.53
N PHE A 507 35.75 -8.48 27.86
CA PHE A 507 37.03 -9.16 27.66
C PHE A 507 37.47 -9.11 26.19
N LEU A 508 36.60 -9.47 25.25
CA LEU A 508 36.92 -9.44 23.81
C LEU A 508 37.35 -8.04 23.34
N GLY A 509 36.60 -7.00 23.72
CA GLY A 509 36.92 -5.61 23.36
C GLY A 509 38.25 -5.15 23.94
N LYS A 510 38.52 -5.47 25.22
CA LYS A 510 39.79 -5.12 25.88
C LYS A 510 40.97 -5.92 25.35
N TYR A 511 40.76 -7.17 24.99
CA TYR A 511 41.80 -7.98 24.39
C TYR A 511 42.15 -7.51 22.97
N ARG A 512 41.16 -7.06 22.19
CA ARG A 512 41.42 -6.37 20.92
C ARG A 512 42.18 -5.05 21.12
N GLU A 513 41.80 -4.26 22.12
CA GLU A 513 42.48 -3.01 22.48
C GLU A 513 43.97 -3.26 22.81
N PHE A 514 44.30 -4.37 23.47
CA PHE A 514 45.67 -4.83 23.68
C PHE A 514 46.44 -4.99 22.35
N HIS A 515 45.89 -5.71 21.37
CA HIS A 515 46.55 -5.89 20.07
C HIS A 515 46.70 -4.58 19.28
N ARG A 516 45.75 -3.65 19.42
CA ARG A 516 45.87 -2.31 18.84
C ARG A 516 47.04 -1.54 19.47
N LEU A 517 47.14 -1.51 20.79
CA LEU A 517 48.25 -0.87 21.52
C LEU A 517 49.60 -1.51 21.18
N TYR A 518 49.63 -2.84 21.03
CA TYR A 518 50.81 -3.57 20.59
C TYR A 518 51.25 -3.16 19.17
N GLY A 519 50.30 -3.06 18.22
CA GLY A 519 50.56 -2.59 16.86
C GLY A 519 51.02 -1.12 16.78
N GLU A 520 50.53 -0.27 17.68
CA GLU A 520 50.97 1.14 17.85
C GLU A 520 52.32 1.27 18.56
N LYS A 521 52.98 0.16 18.94
CA LYS A 521 54.24 0.10 19.71
C LYS A 521 54.15 0.71 21.12
N ARG A 522 52.96 0.81 21.69
CA ARG A 522 52.73 1.28 23.08
C ARG A 522 52.83 0.11 24.05
N PHE A 523 54.01 -0.51 24.11
CA PHE A 523 54.20 -1.81 24.77
C PHE A 523 53.92 -1.81 26.27
N SER A 524 54.32 -0.76 27.00
CA SER A 524 54.06 -0.65 28.46
C SER A 524 52.57 -0.59 28.80
N GLU A 525 51.77 0.04 27.94
CA GLU A 525 50.32 0.11 28.14
C GLU A 525 49.63 -1.19 27.75
N ALA A 526 50.07 -1.82 26.66
CA ALA A 526 49.60 -3.13 26.24
C ALA A 526 49.88 -4.19 27.33
N ALA A 527 51.08 -4.22 27.89
CA ALA A 527 51.47 -5.13 28.97
C ALA A 527 50.59 -4.98 30.22
N ARG A 528 50.35 -3.74 30.66
CA ARG A 528 49.46 -3.45 31.80
C ARG A 528 48.02 -3.91 31.55
N LEU A 529 47.52 -3.70 30.33
CA LEU A 529 46.17 -4.11 29.94
C LEU A 529 46.03 -5.63 29.89
N LEU A 530 47.03 -6.33 29.32
CA LEU A 530 47.05 -7.79 29.26
C LEU A 530 47.08 -8.41 30.66
N LEU A 531 47.94 -7.88 31.54
CA LEU A 531 48.01 -8.31 32.92
C LEU A 531 46.68 -8.08 33.65
N SER A 532 46.08 -6.90 33.48
CA SER A 532 44.77 -6.58 34.05
C SER A 532 43.67 -7.54 33.58
N LEU A 533 43.71 -7.99 32.32
CA LEU A 533 42.72 -8.95 31.80
C LEU A 533 42.84 -10.33 32.45
N MET A 534 44.05 -10.73 32.83
CA MET A 534 44.32 -12.00 33.51
C MET A 534 43.99 -11.93 35.01
N THR A 535 44.49 -10.91 35.71
CA THR A 535 44.35 -10.79 37.17
C THR A 535 42.93 -10.41 37.59
N ALA A 536 42.18 -9.68 36.76
CA ALA A 536 40.78 -9.34 37.03
C ALA A 536 39.79 -10.52 36.87
N LYS A 537 40.26 -11.73 36.51
CA LYS A 537 39.45 -12.94 36.30
C LYS A 537 38.31 -12.80 35.27
N ILE A 538 38.37 -11.79 34.40
CA ILE A 538 37.40 -11.57 33.31
C ILE A 538 37.69 -12.56 32.14
N ALA A 539 38.96 -12.97 32.00
CA ALA A 539 39.37 -13.99 31.05
C ALA A 539 39.00 -15.40 31.55
N PRO A 540 38.23 -16.22 30.79
CA PRO A 540 38.05 -17.61 31.13
C PRO A 540 39.34 -18.40 30.96
N ARG A 541 39.51 -19.39 31.84
CA ARG A 541 40.75 -20.15 32.01
C ARG A 541 41.26 -20.80 30.73
N SER A 542 40.36 -21.24 29.84
CA SER A 542 40.73 -21.84 28.55
C SER A 542 41.53 -20.91 27.63
N LEU A 543 41.50 -19.59 27.84
CA LEU A 543 42.25 -18.61 27.05
C LEU A 543 43.54 -18.13 27.72
N TRP A 544 43.78 -18.50 28.99
CA TRP A 544 44.96 -17.99 29.70
C TRP A 544 46.26 -18.43 29.04
N MET A 545 46.31 -19.67 28.53
CA MET A 545 47.49 -20.15 27.81
C MET A 545 47.74 -19.36 26.52
N THR A 546 46.67 -18.96 25.81
CA THR A 546 46.76 -18.07 24.65
C THR A 546 47.26 -16.67 25.05
N LEU A 547 46.70 -16.09 26.12
CA LEU A 547 47.10 -14.77 26.65
C LEU A 547 48.57 -14.73 27.09
N LEU A 548 49.02 -15.78 27.79
CA LEU A 548 50.42 -15.93 28.18
C LEU A 548 51.33 -16.05 26.97
N THR A 549 50.93 -16.83 25.96
CA THR A 549 51.66 -16.94 24.70
C THR A 549 51.77 -15.58 24.00
N ASP A 550 50.72 -14.77 24.01
CA ASP A 550 50.74 -13.41 23.46
C ASP A 550 51.55 -12.41 24.31
N ALA A 551 51.86 -12.74 25.57
CA ALA A 551 52.79 -11.99 26.40
C ALA A 551 54.26 -12.29 26.06
N LEU A 552 54.58 -13.45 25.45
CA LEU A 552 55.96 -13.84 25.12
C LEU A 552 56.73 -12.75 24.36
N PRO A 553 56.19 -12.16 23.28
CA PRO A 553 56.93 -11.14 22.52
C PRO A 553 57.20 -9.86 23.32
N LEU A 554 56.43 -9.59 24.37
CA LEU A 554 56.63 -8.46 25.30
C LEU A 554 57.67 -8.79 26.38
N LEU A 555 57.72 -10.05 26.82
CA LEU A 555 58.71 -10.54 27.79
C LEU A 555 60.12 -10.64 27.19
N GLU A 556 60.23 -10.88 25.88
CA GLU A 556 61.53 -11.00 25.19
C GLU A 556 62.05 -9.69 24.58
N GLN A 557 61.41 -8.54 24.87
CA GLN A 557 61.92 -7.24 24.43
C GLN A 557 63.24 -6.89 25.12
N LYS A 558 64.07 -6.10 24.42
CA LYS A 558 65.35 -5.62 24.98
C LYS A 558 65.15 -4.66 26.17
N GLU A 559 64.03 -3.95 26.18
CA GLU A 559 63.64 -3.09 27.28
C GLU A 559 62.68 -3.84 28.20
N VAL A 560 62.93 -3.75 29.51
CA VAL A 560 62.01 -4.29 30.52
C VAL A 560 60.67 -3.56 30.42
N ILE A 561 59.64 -4.31 30.02
CA ILE A 561 58.26 -3.84 29.91
C ILE A 561 57.42 -4.28 31.11
N PHE A 562 57.60 -5.51 31.60
CA PHE A 562 56.97 -6.01 32.81
C PHE A 562 57.94 -5.83 33.99
N SER A 563 57.46 -5.19 35.05
CA SER A 563 58.20 -5.05 36.32
C SER A 563 58.35 -6.38 37.06
N VAL A 564 59.14 -6.39 38.13
CA VAL A 564 59.32 -7.56 39.00
C VAL A 564 57.97 -8.07 39.52
N ASP A 565 57.15 -7.19 40.08
CA ASP A 565 55.82 -7.54 40.62
C ASP A 565 54.89 -8.11 39.53
N GLN A 566 54.86 -7.46 38.36
CA GLN A 566 54.03 -7.91 37.23
C GLN A 566 54.49 -9.26 36.66
N THR A 567 55.80 -9.53 36.70
CA THR A 567 56.37 -10.82 36.26
C THR A 567 55.99 -11.92 37.25
N TYR A 568 55.99 -11.65 38.55
CA TYR A 568 55.52 -12.59 39.56
C TYR A 568 54.03 -12.91 39.41
N GLU A 569 53.19 -11.93 39.09
CA GLU A 569 51.76 -12.18 38.81
C GLU A 569 51.56 -13.10 37.60
N LEU A 570 52.31 -12.90 36.51
CA LEU A 570 52.26 -13.79 35.34
C LEU A 570 52.77 -15.20 35.65
N MET A 571 53.81 -15.33 36.48
CA MET A 571 54.29 -16.63 36.97
C MET A 571 53.22 -17.35 37.79
N SER A 572 52.51 -16.63 38.68
CA SER A 572 51.40 -17.18 39.46
C SER A 572 50.27 -17.68 38.54
N CYS A 573 49.90 -16.94 37.50
CA CYS A 573 48.90 -17.38 36.53
C CYS A 573 49.34 -18.63 35.75
N LEU A 574 50.62 -18.74 35.39
CA LEU A 574 51.18 -19.92 34.73
C LEU A 574 51.20 -21.15 35.66
N GLU A 575 51.50 -20.96 36.95
CA GLU A 575 51.47 -22.02 37.95
C GLU A 575 50.05 -22.54 38.20
N GLU A 576 49.06 -21.64 38.30
CA GLU A 576 47.65 -22.02 38.43
C GLU A 576 47.16 -22.91 37.26
N LEU A 577 47.57 -22.62 36.02
CA LEU A 577 47.21 -23.46 34.87
C LEU A 577 47.84 -24.84 34.91
N ASN A 578 49.09 -24.94 35.37
CA ASN A 578 49.82 -26.21 35.48
C ASN A 578 49.31 -27.12 36.61
N LEU A 579 48.61 -26.55 37.60
CA LEU A 579 47.96 -27.31 38.66
C LEU A 579 46.67 -27.98 38.16
N ASP A 580 45.88 -27.27 37.35
CA ASP A 580 44.62 -27.77 36.80
C ASP A 580 44.81 -28.75 35.61
N SER A 581 45.86 -28.60 34.79
CA SER A 581 46.06 -29.47 33.61
C SER A 581 46.40 -30.92 33.96
N LYS A 582 46.81 -31.19 35.21
CA LYS A 582 47.13 -32.54 35.71
C LYS A 582 45.89 -33.42 35.92
N ASP A 583 44.68 -32.86 35.85
CA ASP A 583 43.41 -33.56 36.06
C ASP A 583 42.61 -33.84 34.76
N SER A 584 43.07 -33.40 33.58
CA SER A 584 42.33 -33.52 32.32
C SER A 584 42.92 -34.55 31.35
N ASN A 585 42.12 -35.53 30.92
CA ASN A 585 42.46 -36.51 29.87
C ASN A 585 42.57 -35.85 28.49
N GLN A 586 43.74 -35.33 28.12
CA GLN A 586 44.03 -34.83 26.77
C GLN A 586 44.81 -35.86 25.94
N THR A 587 44.84 -35.70 24.62
CA THR A 587 45.53 -36.58 23.66
C THR A 587 47.05 -36.33 23.65
N ASP A 588 47.87 -37.39 23.58
CA ASP A 588 49.35 -37.34 23.66
C ASP A 588 50.04 -36.26 22.80
N GLN A 589 49.46 -35.88 21.65
CA GLN A 589 50.03 -34.86 20.75
C GLN A 589 49.78 -33.41 21.20
N ASP A 590 48.66 -33.15 21.88
CA ASP A 590 48.33 -31.83 22.40
C ASP A 590 49.14 -31.53 23.67
N GLU A 591 49.42 -32.55 24.47
CA GLU A 591 50.29 -32.45 25.65
C GLU A 591 51.73 -32.03 25.30
N ASP A 592 52.31 -32.55 24.22
CA ASP A 592 53.67 -32.20 23.77
C ASP A 592 53.78 -30.72 23.31
N ILE A 593 52.75 -30.21 22.62
CA ILE A 593 52.72 -28.81 22.16
C ILE A 593 52.51 -27.87 23.34
N GLU A 594 51.62 -28.22 24.26
CA GLU A 594 51.34 -27.41 25.44
C GLU A 594 52.53 -27.39 26.40
N SER A 595 53.17 -28.55 26.62
CA SER A 595 54.46 -28.70 27.30
C SER A 595 55.53 -27.75 26.74
N THR A 596 55.75 -27.79 25.42
CA THR A 596 56.75 -26.93 24.76
C THR A 596 56.45 -25.44 24.98
N LYS A 597 55.18 -25.02 24.90
CA LYS A 597 54.79 -23.63 25.17
C LYS A 597 55.02 -23.24 26.62
N THR A 598 54.75 -24.13 27.58
CA THR A 598 55.00 -23.84 29.01
C THR A 598 56.49 -23.68 29.31
N GLU A 599 57.38 -24.46 28.69
CA GLU A 599 58.83 -24.31 28.84
C GLU A 599 59.33 -22.97 28.29
N LEU A 600 58.85 -22.58 27.11
CA LEU A 600 59.16 -21.28 26.50
C LEU A 600 58.70 -20.12 27.40
N LEU A 601 57.50 -20.20 27.97
CA LEU A 601 56.97 -19.22 28.91
C LEU A 601 57.82 -19.11 30.18
N ARG A 602 58.21 -20.24 30.79
CA ARG A 602 59.09 -20.24 31.97
C ARG A 602 60.43 -19.58 31.67
N LEU A 603 61.01 -19.85 30.50
CA LEU A 603 62.28 -19.27 30.09
C LEU A 603 62.17 -17.75 29.88
N ALA A 604 61.13 -17.30 29.18
CA ALA A 604 60.89 -15.88 28.94
C ALA A 604 60.62 -15.10 30.23
N LEU A 605 59.80 -15.66 31.14
CA LEU A 605 59.52 -15.07 32.45
C LEU A 605 60.79 -14.95 33.31
N ALA A 606 61.61 -16.00 33.36
CA ALA A 606 62.87 -15.97 34.12
C ALA A 606 63.87 -14.94 33.57
N ARG A 607 63.96 -14.80 32.24
CA ARG A 607 64.81 -13.79 31.59
C ARG A 607 64.32 -12.37 31.86
N ASN A 608 63.02 -12.12 31.71
CA ASN A 608 62.45 -10.81 32.01
C ASN A 608 62.63 -10.45 33.49
N LEU A 609 62.40 -11.41 34.40
CA LEU A 609 62.61 -11.20 35.84
C LEU A 609 64.06 -10.81 36.16
N ALA A 610 65.04 -11.52 35.59
CA ALA A 610 66.46 -11.20 35.78
C ALA A 610 66.79 -9.78 35.25
N MET A 611 66.25 -9.41 34.09
CA MET A 611 66.43 -8.07 33.53
C MET A 611 65.73 -6.98 34.35
N ALA A 612 64.52 -7.25 34.84
CA ALA A 612 63.72 -6.33 35.63
C ALA A 612 64.39 -6.05 36.99
N ILE A 613 64.87 -7.07 37.69
CA ILE A 613 65.61 -6.93 38.95
C ILE A 613 66.85 -6.05 38.77
N VAL A 614 67.62 -6.27 37.70
CA VAL A 614 68.82 -5.47 37.42
C VAL A 614 68.45 -4.02 37.11
N LYS A 615 67.40 -3.79 36.33
CA LYS A 615 66.99 -2.43 35.92
C LYS A 615 66.34 -1.65 37.07
N GLU A 616 65.45 -2.27 37.85
CA GLU A 616 64.80 -1.63 39.00
C GLU A 616 65.81 -1.40 40.14
N GLY A 617 66.69 -2.37 40.40
CA GLY A 617 67.76 -2.25 41.40
C GLY A 617 68.88 -1.28 41.02
N THR A 618 68.97 -0.82 39.76
CA THR A 618 69.94 0.21 39.32
C THR A 618 69.35 1.63 39.27
N ILE A 619 68.02 1.78 39.40
CA ILE A 619 67.34 3.10 39.45
C ILE A 619 67.29 3.66 40.88
N GLU A 620 67.52 2.84 41.92
CA GLU A 620 67.56 3.26 43.33
C GLU A 620 68.93 3.79 43.83
N THR A 621 69.83 4.18 42.92
CA THR A 621 71.07 4.93 43.23
C THR A 621 71.17 6.16 42.35
#